data_AF-A0A2K4MTV4-F1
#
_entry.id   AF-A0A2K4MTV4-F1
#
_cell.length_a   1.000
_cell.length_b   1.000
_cell.length_c   1.000
_cell.angle_alpha   90.00
_cell.angle_beta   90.00
_cell.angle_gamma   90.00
#
_symmetry.space_group_name_H-M   'P 1'
#
loop_
_entity.id
_entity.type
_entity.pdbx_description
1 polymer ?
#
loop_
_entity_poly.entity_id
_entity_poly.type
_entity_poly.pdbx_seq_one_letter_code
_entity_poly.pdbx_strand_id
1 'polypeptide(L)'
;MAKLTTEQVDAVLQFWFGGVDDASLSTRRSAWFAKDEVFDAAIRRHFFDNWQRLHAGELAIDAEDARAALAWLIVADQFPRNLFRGEGRAF
;
A
#
# COMPACT_ATOMS: atom_id res chain seq x y z
N MET A 1 0.30 17.21 9.19
CA MET A 1 0.73 16.41 8.02
C MET A 1 -0.49 16.05 7.21
N ALA A 2 -0.32 15.88 5.90
CA ALA A 2 -1.39 15.38 5.06
C ALA A 2 -1.69 13.91 5.42
N LYS A 3 -2.88 13.43 5.07
CA LYS A 3 -3.26 12.01 5.14
C LYS A 3 -3.49 11.52 3.71
N LEU A 4 -3.59 10.21 3.52
CA LEU A 4 -4.12 9.68 2.27
C LEU A 4 -5.56 10.20 2.07
N THR A 5 -5.90 10.62 0.86
CA THR A 5 -7.30 10.94 0.53
C THR A 5 -8.13 9.65 0.46
N THR A 6 -9.46 9.76 0.54
CA THR A 6 -10.36 8.62 0.40
C THR A 6 -10.10 7.86 -0.90
N GLU A 7 -9.86 8.55 -2.02
CA GLU A 7 -9.55 7.91 -3.30
C GLU A 7 -8.23 7.14 -3.26
N GLN A 8 -7.22 7.67 -2.57
CA GLN A 8 -5.94 6.97 -2.40
C GLN A 8 -6.08 5.74 -1.50
N VAL A 9 -6.87 5.84 -0.43
CA VAL A 9 -7.19 4.71 0.47
C VAL A 9 -7.89 3.61 -0.34
N ASP A 10 -8.94 3.94 -1.06
CA ASP A 10 -9.70 2.99 -1.86
C ASP A 10 -8.83 2.36 -2.95
N ALA A 11 -7.99 3.14 -3.64
CA ALA A 11 -7.08 2.62 -4.65
C ALA A 11 -6.08 1.60 -4.09
N VAL A 12 -5.52 1.86 -2.89
CA VAL A 12 -4.60 0.94 -2.22
C VAL A 12 -5.32 -0.35 -1.81
N LEU A 13 -6.48 -0.24 -1.15
CA LEU A 13 -7.24 -1.41 -0.70
C LEU A 13 -7.76 -2.24 -1.87
N GLN A 14 -8.32 -1.60 -2.89
CA GLN A 14 -8.77 -2.24 -4.13
C GLN A 14 -7.62 -2.96 -4.81
N PHE A 15 -6.44 -2.35 -4.91
CA PHE A 15 -5.28 -3.00 -5.52
C PHE A 15 -4.79 -4.18 -4.69
N TRP A 16 -4.66 -4.01 -3.37
CA TRP A 16 -4.03 -4.97 -2.49
C TRP A 16 -4.92 -6.16 -2.15
N PHE A 17 -6.22 -5.94 -1.96
CA PHE A 17 -7.21 -6.96 -1.59
C PHE A 17 -8.14 -7.37 -2.74
N GLY A 18 -8.22 -6.58 -3.83
CA GLY A 18 -9.18 -6.81 -4.91
C GLY A 18 -10.56 -6.18 -4.66
N GLY A 19 -10.72 -5.41 -3.58
CA GLY A 19 -11.96 -4.76 -3.17
C GLY A 19 -11.76 -3.87 -1.95
N VAL A 20 -12.78 -3.08 -1.61
CA VAL A 20 -12.79 -2.17 -0.44
C VAL A 20 -13.79 -2.59 0.65
N ASP A 21 -14.66 -3.55 0.35
CA ASP A 21 -15.61 -4.13 1.29
C ASP A 21 -14.97 -5.17 2.22
N ASP A 22 -15.65 -5.47 3.33
CA ASP A 22 -15.10 -6.34 4.38
C ASP A 22 -14.86 -7.78 3.92
N ALA A 23 -15.64 -8.26 2.94
CA ALA A 23 -15.44 -9.58 2.34
C ALA A 23 -14.11 -9.64 1.55
N SER A 24 -13.80 -8.57 0.82
CA SER A 24 -12.55 -8.44 0.07
C SER A 24 -11.36 -8.30 1.01
N LEU A 25 -11.49 -7.47 2.06
CA LEU A 25 -10.42 -7.22 3.03
C LEU A 25 -10.05 -8.44 3.88
N SER A 26 -10.93 -9.44 3.96
CA SER A 26 -10.69 -10.70 4.67
C SER A 26 -10.21 -11.85 3.76
N THR A 27 -10.04 -11.59 2.46
CA THR A 27 -9.63 -12.60 1.48
C THR A 27 -8.11 -12.66 1.34
N ARG A 28 -7.52 -13.85 1.53
CA ARG A 28 -6.09 -14.10 1.32
C ARG A 28 -5.75 -14.11 -0.16
N ARG A 29 -4.65 -13.45 -0.55
CA ARG A 29 -4.14 -13.48 -1.94
C ARG A 29 -2.76 -14.11 -2.04
N SER A 30 -2.59 -14.96 -3.05
CA SER A 30 -1.29 -15.58 -3.38
C SER A 30 -0.23 -14.56 -3.80
N ALA A 31 -0.66 -13.46 -4.44
CA ALA A 31 0.20 -12.37 -4.91
C ALA A 31 1.07 -11.74 -3.81
N TRP A 32 0.63 -11.78 -2.54
CA TRP A 32 1.41 -11.23 -1.42
C TRP A 32 2.71 -11.99 -1.12
N PHE A 33 2.79 -13.26 -1.52
CA PHE A 33 3.93 -14.14 -1.21
C PHE A 33 4.74 -14.50 -2.46
N ALA A 34 4.26 -14.12 -3.65
CA ALA A 34 4.93 -14.40 -4.91
C ALA A 34 5.85 -13.23 -5.30
N LYS A 35 6.99 -13.57 -5.91
CA LYS A 35 7.74 -12.60 -6.71
C LYS A 35 7.09 -12.53 -8.08
N ASP A 36 6.51 -11.37 -8.39
CA ASP A 36 5.82 -11.10 -9.65
C ASP A 36 6.20 -9.70 -10.12
N GLU A 37 7.00 -9.62 -11.19
CA GLU A 37 7.51 -8.37 -11.73
C GLU A 37 6.41 -7.48 -12.30
N VAL A 38 5.31 -8.07 -12.80
CA VAL A 38 4.16 -7.31 -13.31
C VAL A 38 3.43 -6.66 -12.15
N PHE A 39 3.25 -7.39 -11.05
CA PHE A 39 2.65 -6.86 -9.83
C PHE A 39 3.51 -5.75 -9.21
N ASP A 40 4.83 -5.95 -9.14
CA ASP A 40 5.77 -4.95 -8.63
C ASP A 40 5.79 -3.67 -9.49
N ALA A 41 5.78 -3.83 -10.81
CA ALA A 41 5.69 -2.71 -11.75
C ALA A 41 4.37 -1.95 -11.61
N ALA A 42 3.26 -2.65 -11.35
CA ALA A 42 1.97 -2.02 -11.08
C ALA A 42 2.01 -1.19 -9.78
N ILE A 43 2.62 -1.70 -8.71
CA ILE A 43 2.81 -0.94 -7.47
C ILE A 43 3.61 0.33 -7.75
N ARG A 44 4.74 0.18 -8.46
CA ARG A 44 5.61 1.32 -8.81
C ARG A 44 4.88 2.36 -9.65
N ARG A 45 4.10 1.95 -10.64
CA ARG A 45 3.39 2.90 -11.52
C ARG A 45 2.33 3.71 -10.76
N HIS A 46 1.61 3.06 -9.86
CA HIS A 46 0.39 3.64 -9.28
C HIS A 46 0.57 4.25 -7.89
N PHE A 47 1.54 3.76 -7.11
CA PHE A 47 1.66 4.11 -5.68
C PHE A 47 3.05 4.59 -5.26
N PHE A 48 3.99 4.73 -6.20
CA PHE A 48 5.34 5.20 -5.85
C PHE A 48 5.34 6.61 -5.27
N ASP A 49 4.49 7.52 -5.76
CA ASP A 49 4.34 8.86 -5.19
C ASP A 49 3.85 8.81 -3.73
N ASN A 50 2.84 8.00 -3.43
CA ASN A 50 2.35 7.78 -2.06
C ASN A 50 3.49 7.30 -1.15
N TRP A 51 4.28 6.33 -1.62
CA TRP A 51 5.44 5.82 -0.87
C TRP A 51 6.51 6.91 -0.67
N GLN A 52 6.83 7.71 -1.69
CA GLN A 52 7.82 8.78 -1.59
C GLN A 52 7.40 9.83 -0.56
N ARG A 53 6.15 10.29 -0.61
CA ARG A 53 5.60 11.28 0.32
C ARG A 53 5.52 10.74 1.75
N LEU A 54 5.15 9.47 1.91
CA LEU A 54 5.16 8.81 3.22
C LEU A 54 6.59 8.73 3.78
N HIS A 55 7.56 8.29 2.98
CA HIS A 55 8.96 8.18 3.37
C HIS A 55 9.60 9.54 3.70
N ALA A 56 9.13 10.62 3.05
CA ALA A 56 9.52 12.00 3.37
C ALA A 56 8.84 12.54 4.65
N GLY A 57 7.96 11.78 5.28
CA GLY A 57 7.19 12.24 6.44
C GLY A 57 6.12 13.27 6.09
N GLU A 58 5.56 13.22 4.89
CA GLU A 58 4.48 14.15 4.48
C GLU A 58 3.08 13.57 4.75
N LEU A 59 2.99 12.24 4.79
CA LEU A 59 1.75 11.50 5.02
C LEU A 59 1.74 10.89 6.43
N ALA A 60 0.87 11.42 7.28
CA ALA A 60 0.59 10.84 8.60
C ALA A 60 -0.45 9.72 8.50
N ILE A 61 -0.36 8.78 9.45
CA ILE A 61 -1.39 7.78 9.69
C ILE A 61 -2.67 8.46 10.22
N ASP A 62 -3.82 7.94 9.83
CA ASP A 62 -5.09 8.29 10.45
C ASP A 62 -5.53 7.20 11.43
N ALA A 63 -5.35 7.42 12.73
CA ALA A 63 -5.67 6.41 13.75
C ALA A 63 -7.18 6.31 14.05
N GLU A 64 -8.00 7.25 13.56
CA GLU A 64 -9.45 7.25 13.78
C GLU A 64 -10.23 6.49 12.70
N ASP A 65 -9.58 6.20 11.55
CA ASP A 65 -10.15 5.43 10.45
C ASP A 65 -9.30 4.19 10.17
N ALA A 66 -9.84 3.01 10.50
CA ALA A 66 -9.17 1.74 10.34
C ALA A 66 -8.80 1.42 8.87
N ARG A 67 -9.62 1.82 7.89
CA ARG A 67 -9.34 1.59 6.47
C ARG A 67 -8.20 2.50 6.00
N ALA A 68 -8.22 3.76 6.41
CA ALA A 68 -7.15 4.70 6.12
C ALA A 68 -5.82 4.28 6.77
N ALA A 69 -5.86 3.83 8.03
CA ALA A 69 -4.70 3.27 8.73
C ALA A 69 -4.14 2.03 8.01
N LEU A 70 -5.00 1.11 7.58
CA LEU A 70 -4.60 -0.10 6.86
C LEU A 70 -3.94 0.24 5.52
N ALA A 71 -4.54 1.12 4.73
CA ALA A 71 -3.96 1.58 3.47
C ALA A 71 -2.60 2.24 3.70
N TRP A 72 -2.47 3.07 4.74
CA TRP A 72 -1.20 3.69 5.11
C TRP A 72 -0.14 2.64 5.45
N LEU A 73 -0.47 1.61 6.25
CA LEU A 73 0.44 0.52 6.60
C LEU A 73 0.88 -0.29 5.37
N ILE A 74 -0.02 -0.53 4.42
CA ILE A 74 0.32 -1.21 3.16
C ILE A 74 1.33 -0.38 2.36
N VAL A 75 1.13 0.93 2.26
CA VAL A 75 2.09 1.83 1.58
C VAL A 75 3.40 1.90 2.35
N ALA A 76 3.36 1.93 3.68
CA ALA A 76 4.54 2.08 4.53
C ALA A 76 5.41 0.82 4.58
N ASP A 77 4.80 -0.36 4.59
CA ASP A 77 5.48 -1.63 4.91
C ASP A 77 5.40 -2.65 3.77
N GLN A 78 4.21 -2.87 3.20
CA GLN A 78 4.04 -3.91 2.19
C GLN A 78 4.61 -3.51 0.83
N PHE A 79 4.28 -2.32 0.31
CA PHE A 79 4.79 -1.83 -0.97
C PHE A 79 6.32 -1.75 -1.05
N PRO A 80 7.08 -1.28 -0.03
CA PRO A 80 8.54 -1.29 -0.08
C PRO A 80 9.14 -2.67 -0.36
N ARG A 81 8.54 -3.74 0.18
CA ARG A 81 9.00 -5.14 -0.02
C ARG A 81 8.85 -5.60 -1.48
N ASN A 82 7.91 -5.02 -2.22
CA ASN A 82 7.76 -5.22 -3.66
C ASN A 82 8.62 -4.25 -4.47
N LEU A 83 8.69 -2.98 -4.06
CA LEU A 83 9.39 -1.90 -4.77
C LEU A 83 10.92 -2.06 -4.77
N PHE A 84 11.49 -2.58 -3.68
CA PHE A 84 12.93 -2.58 -3.42
C PHE A 84 13.44 -3.98 -3.03
N ARG A 85 13.06 -5.01 -3.80
CA ARG A 85 13.41 -6.42 -3.50
C ARG A 85 14.91 -6.60 -3.35
N GLY A 86 15.34 -7.15 -2.21
CA GLY A 86 16.74 -7.41 -1.92
C GLY A 86 17.55 -6.18 -1.51
N GLU A 87 16.91 -5.03 -1.35
CA GLU A 87 17.54 -3.79 -0.89
C GLU A 87 17.14 -3.49 0.56
N GLY A 88 18.04 -2.82 1.30
CA GLY A 88 17.75 -2.41 2.68
C GLY A 88 16.56 -1.45 2.81
N ARG A 89 16.25 -0.69 1.74
CA ARG A 89 15.12 0.25 1.69
C ARG A 89 13.74 -0.43 1.75
N ALA A 90 13.68 -1.74 1.64
CA ALA A 90 12.44 -2.50 1.85
C ALA A 90 11.97 -2.53 3.31
N PHE A 91 12.80 -2.09 4.27
CA PHE A 91 12.58 -2.19 5.71
C PHE A 91 12.81 -0.86 6.44
#